data_AF-A0A2U0DBM2-F1
#
_entry.id   AF-A0A2U0DBM2-F1
#
_cell.length_a   1.000
_cell.length_b   1.000
_cell.length_c   1.000
_cell.angle_alpha   90.00
_cell.angle_beta   90.00
_cell.angle_gamma   90.00
#
_symmetry.space_group_name_H-M   'P 1'
#
loop_
_entity.id
_entity.type
_entity.pdbx_description
1 polymer ?
#
loop_
_entity_poly.entity_id
_entity_poly.type
_entity_poly.pdbx_seq_one_letter_code
_entity_poly.pdbx_strand_id
1 'polypeptide(L)'
;IIKSDEKFLFDLVDYILVKDSHIFYRDNLFIKLVVEGGEKHPLFNHLLDKFGISSSTNHILSLCISEKSVNYFVGQYLQNKIKLKENIKIDNFRNHISHYNFEIAKLLEIEMSKVGYVFYDFLATPEEFHSNGQKLKNFAQDNFEILFNREKLSNEISKVFEDNEVIKMTWDKIHEISWKWYEETGFHGLQNSVFGFIQNRLKNRTGITKQQILNYLEREINLLYEIKNKIKDRKSEGFEIKPEHIEYIKNESLKVERDFDFKNVLTIKDEDYFTLKTHYYILKMLYFFDKEFDVEYSKEFYLKTLKYCNIYERGEENLEYIFNKINDKEVFDKEITQNINFEEMDYSTLTDHINYAIKNKLQDTYEKIGEFIIYNKNIPGNKDFLKNYTDLLSTHNQLEFLKKCCEDQNNYLCWEAVKLMQEKNIGNHFIHQLAKDYISSEDESYFSNALDLLFYFNDLDS
;
A
#
# COMPACT_ATOMS: atom_id res chain seq x y z
N ILE A 1 -20.46 25.98 -8.12
CA ILE A 1 -21.94 26.13 -8.11
C ILE A 1 -22.49 26.18 -6.67
N ILE A 2 -21.81 25.62 -5.67
CA ILE A 2 -22.08 25.91 -4.24
C ILE A 2 -21.29 27.15 -3.82
N LYS A 3 -21.63 28.35 -4.31
CA LYS A 3 -20.87 29.57 -3.94
C LYS A 3 -21.72 30.77 -3.51
N SER A 4 -23.01 30.58 -3.21
CA SER A 4 -23.86 31.74 -2.92
C SER A 4 -25.19 31.49 -2.19
N ASP A 5 -25.47 30.30 -1.67
CA ASP A 5 -26.66 30.07 -0.83
C ASP A 5 -26.26 29.60 0.58
N GLU A 6 -26.13 30.56 1.50
CA GLU A 6 -25.81 30.31 2.91
C GLU A 6 -26.86 29.43 3.59
N LYS A 7 -28.13 29.56 3.20
CA LYS A 7 -29.22 28.78 3.77
C LYS A 7 -29.09 27.32 3.39
N PHE A 8 -28.82 27.03 2.12
CA PHE A 8 -28.53 25.66 1.68
C PHE A 8 -27.34 25.06 2.42
N LEU A 9 -26.29 25.85 2.65
CA LEU A 9 -25.11 25.41 3.39
C LEU A 9 -25.45 25.06 4.85
N PHE A 10 -26.22 25.91 5.52
CA PHE A 10 -26.66 25.68 6.91
C PHE A 10 -27.56 24.45 7.01
N ASP A 11 -28.54 24.33 6.11
CA ASP A 11 -29.46 23.18 6.08
C ASP A 11 -28.70 21.85 5.84
N LEU A 12 -27.69 21.87 4.97
CA LEU A 12 -26.85 20.70 4.70
C LEU A 12 -26.01 20.30 5.92
N VAL A 13 -25.36 21.27 6.58
CA VAL A 13 -24.55 21.04 7.78
C VAL A 13 -25.43 20.54 8.94
N ASP A 14 -26.62 21.12 9.09
CA ASP A 14 -27.60 20.70 10.09
C ASP A 14 -28.04 19.26 9.88
N TYR A 15 -28.35 18.87 8.65
CA TYR A 15 -28.78 17.53 8.33
C TYR A 15 -27.70 16.48 8.63
N ILE A 16 -26.45 16.79 8.32
CA ILE A 16 -25.31 15.87 8.52
C ILE A 16 -24.95 15.74 10.00
N LEU A 17 -24.85 16.86 10.73
CA LEU A 17 -24.53 16.83 12.17
C LEU A 17 -25.61 16.14 13.01
N VAL A 18 -26.86 16.12 12.54
CA VAL A 18 -27.98 15.43 13.21
C VAL A 18 -28.03 13.93 12.88
N LYS A 19 -27.67 13.52 11.66
CA LYS A 19 -27.86 12.13 11.21
C LYS A 19 -26.64 11.23 11.32
N ASP A 20 -25.43 11.74 11.04
CA ASP A 20 -24.23 10.90 11.09
C ASP A 20 -22.94 11.73 11.20
N SER A 21 -22.37 11.76 12.40
CA SER A 21 -21.09 12.44 12.67
C SER A 21 -19.87 11.72 12.08
N HIS A 22 -20.00 10.48 11.58
CA HIS A 22 -18.89 9.74 10.99
C HIS A 22 -18.61 10.08 9.52
N ILE A 23 -19.61 10.56 8.78
CA ILE A 23 -19.44 11.03 7.38
C ILE A 23 -18.46 12.21 7.31
N PHE A 24 -18.36 12.99 8.39
CA PHE A 24 -17.43 14.13 8.49
C PHE A 24 -15.95 13.77 8.30
N TYR A 25 -15.55 12.57 8.74
CA TYR A 25 -14.14 12.18 8.81
C TYR A 25 -13.65 11.45 7.57
N ARG A 26 -14.55 10.90 6.74
CA ARG A 26 -14.15 9.84 5.83
C ARG A 26 -13.53 10.32 4.52
N ASP A 27 -13.80 11.55 4.07
CA ASP A 27 -13.33 11.99 2.74
C ASP A 27 -12.84 13.45 2.61
N ASN A 28 -12.80 14.26 3.67
CA ASN A 28 -12.51 15.71 3.62
C ASN A 28 -13.36 16.54 2.61
N LEU A 29 -14.25 15.88 1.84
CA LEU A 29 -15.08 16.47 0.79
C LEU A 29 -16.07 17.46 1.40
N PHE A 30 -16.69 17.09 2.52
CA PHE A 30 -17.60 17.95 3.24
C PHE A 30 -16.89 19.21 3.77
N ILE A 31 -15.70 19.04 4.35
CA ILE A 31 -14.86 20.15 4.83
C ILE A 31 -14.50 21.08 3.67
N LYS A 32 -14.05 20.55 2.53
CA LYS A 32 -13.75 21.36 1.34
C LYS A 32 -14.99 22.10 0.83
N LEU A 33 -16.13 21.43 0.71
CA LEU A 33 -17.39 22.01 0.24
C LEU A 33 -17.87 23.16 1.14
N VAL A 34 -17.68 23.03 2.46
CA VAL A 34 -18.23 23.95 3.44
C VAL A 34 -17.27 25.10 3.76
N VAL A 35 -15.97 24.81 3.90
CA VAL A 35 -14.95 25.80 4.27
C VAL A 35 -14.45 26.61 3.06
N GLU A 36 -14.45 26.04 1.85
CA GLU A 36 -14.05 26.74 0.61
C GLU A 36 -15.25 27.31 -0.17
N GLY A 37 -16.47 26.84 0.10
CA GLY A 37 -17.70 27.19 -0.64
C GLY A 37 -18.53 28.34 -0.04
N GLY A 38 -18.33 28.72 1.23
CA GLY A 38 -19.13 29.73 1.91
C GLY A 38 -18.34 30.70 2.79
N GLU A 39 -19.01 31.74 3.31
CA GLU A 39 -18.39 32.63 4.31
C GLU A 39 -18.21 31.89 5.64
N LYS A 40 -16.97 31.81 6.12
CA LYS A 40 -16.61 31.03 7.31
C LYS A 40 -17.27 31.55 8.60
N HIS A 41 -17.44 32.87 8.72
CA HIS A 41 -17.94 33.52 9.94
C HIS A 41 -19.45 33.30 10.20
N PRO A 42 -20.36 33.52 9.24
CA PRO A 42 -21.79 33.19 9.42
C PRO A 42 -22.03 31.73 9.81
N LEU A 43 -21.30 30.80 9.18
CA LEU A 43 -21.38 29.39 9.50
C LEU A 43 -20.89 29.07 10.92
N PHE A 44 -19.78 29.68 11.34
CA PHE A 44 -19.29 29.52 12.71
C PHE A 44 -20.35 29.94 13.74
N ASN A 45 -20.97 31.11 13.54
CA ASN A 45 -21.98 31.63 14.46
C ASN A 45 -23.20 30.70 14.53
N HIS A 46 -23.71 30.26 13.37
CA HIS A 46 -24.83 29.30 13.29
C HIS A 46 -24.53 28.01 14.04
N LEU A 47 -23.35 27.42 13.80
CA LEU A 47 -22.92 26.19 14.46
C LEU A 47 -22.79 26.35 15.97
N LEU A 48 -22.17 27.44 16.42
CA LEU A 48 -21.96 27.73 17.83
C LEU A 48 -23.30 27.90 18.57
N ASP A 49 -24.23 28.67 18.00
CA ASP A 49 -25.51 28.98 18.65
C ASP A 49 -26.42 27.75 18.73
N LYS A 50 -26.48 26.99 17.63
CA LYS A 50 -27.38 25.84 17.50
C LYS A 50 -26.86 24.63 18.26
N PHE A 51 -25.60 24.27 18.09
CA PHE A 51 -25.05 23.01 18.61
C PHE A 51 -24.11 23.17 19.80
N GLY A 52 -23.44 24.31 19.94
CA GLY A 52 -22.37 24.52 20.93
C GLY A 52 -21.07 23.80 20.57
N ILE A 53 -20.15 23.71 21.51
CA ILE A 53 -18.90 22.95 21.36
C ILE A 53 -19.08 21.55 21.95
N SER A 54 -18.95 20.53 21.11
CA SER A 54 -18.98 19.09 21.43
C SER A 54 -17.89 18.36 20.64
N SER A 55 -17.66 17.08 20.92
CA SER A 55 -16.71 16.26 20.14
C SER A 55 -17.02 16.25 18.64
N SER A 56 -18.31 16.32 18.28
CA SER A 56 -18.78 16.35 16.90
C SER A 56 -18.68 17.71 16.20
N THR A 57 -18.71 18.83 16.93
CA THR A 57 -18.69 20.18 16.34
C THR A 57 -17.33 20.88 16.46
N ASN A 58 -16.48 20.43 17.38
CA ASN A 58 -15.19 21.04 17.69
C ASN A 58 -14.29 21.17 16.45
N HIS A 59 -14.25 20.12 15.63
CA HIS A 59 -13.43 20.08 14.41
C HIS A 59 -13.87 21.14 13.38
N ILE A 60 -15.16 21.17 13.00
CA ILE A 60 -15.67 22.12 12.01
C ILE A 60 -15.64 23.56 12.52
N LEU A 61 -15.94 23.80 13.81
CA LEU A 61 -15.83 25.12 14.42
C LEU A 61 -14.39 25.64 14.33
N SER A 62 -13.40 24.77 14.57
CA SER A 62 -11.97 25.14 14.50
C SER A 62 -11.51 25.49 13.08
N LEU A 63 -12.15 24.93 12.05
CA LEU A 63 -11.85 25.23 10.64
C LEU A 63 -12.56 26.48 10.12
N CYS A 64 -13.71 26.84 10.71
CA CYS A 64 -14.53 27.99 10.32
C CYS A 64 -14.20 29.26 11.11
N ILE A 65 -13.50 29.14 12.24
CA ILE A 65 -13.16 30.28 13.06
C ILE A 65 -12.26 31.27 12.32
N SER A 66 -12.53 32.56 12.57
CA SER A 66 -11.84 33.71 12.02
C SER A 66 -11.77 34.80 13.07
N GLU A 67 -11.02 35.87 12.83
CA GLU A 67 -10.92 37.01 13.75
C GLU A 67 -12.30 37.59 14.13
N LYS A 68 -13.20 37.74 13.14
CA LYS A 68 -14.60 38.17 13.40
C LYS A 68 -15.36 37.19 14.31
N SER A 69 -15.10 35.89 14.13
CA SER A 69 -15.74 34.82 14.90
C SER A 69 -15.23 34.76 16.33
N VAL A 70 -13.96 35.12 16.58
CA VAL A 70 -13.41 35.23 17.94
C VAL A 70 -14.16 36.30 18.72
N ASN A 71 -14.36 37.49 18.14
CA ASN A 71 -15.12 38.56 18.78
C ASN A 71 -16.56 38.12 19.10
N TYR A 72 -17.21 37.40 18.18
CA TYR A 72 -18.53 36.83 18.41
C TYR A 72 -18.52 35.83 19.57
N PHE A 73 -17.56 34.90 19.57
CA PHE A 73 -17.39 33.90 20.62
C PHE A 73 -17.22 34.54 21.99
N VAL A 74 -16.34 35.54 22.11
CA VAL A 74 -16.11 36.30 23.35
C VAL A 74 -17.38 37.03 23.81
N GLY A 75 -18.13 37.62 22.89
CA GLY A 75 -19.43 38.23 23.18
C GLY A 75 -20.46 37.22 23.71
N GLN A 76 -20.54 36.03 23.11
CA GLN A 76 -21.42 34.95 23.58
C GLN A 76 -20.97 34.41 24.94
N TYR A 77 -19.66 34.37 25.21
CA TYR A 77 -19.11 33.98 26.52
C TYR A 77 -19.55 34.95 27.62
N LEU A 78 -19.36 36.25 27.42
CA LEU A 78 -19.78 37.30 28.36
C LEU A 78 -21.28 37.27 28.68
N GLN A 79 -22.09 36.83 27.73
CA GLN A 79 -23.55 36.68 27.88
C GLN A 79 -23.96 35.31 28.46
N ASN A 80 -23.00 34.45 28.85
CA ASN A 80 -23.23 33.08 29.29
C ASN A 80 -24.04 32.22 28.29
N LYS A 81 -23.85 32.45 26.99
CA LYS A 81 -24.57 31.76 25.91
C LYS A 81 -23.79 30.59 25.29
N ILE A 82 -22.51 30.44 25.61
CA ILE A 82 -21.72 29.31 25.10
C ILE A 82 -22.14 28.01 25.76
N LYS A 83 -22.59 27.06 24.95
CA LYS A 83 -22.92 25.70 25.37
C LYS A 83 -21.69 24.81 25.19
N LEU A 84 -21.11 24.35 26.29
CA LEU A 84 -20.06 23.33 26.30
C LEU A 84 -20.68 21.98 26.64
N LYS A 85 -20.42 20.95 25.83
CA LYS A 85 -20.90 19.58 26.05
C LYS A 85 -19.72 18.64 26.32
N GLU A 86 -20.02 17.46 26.88
CA GLU A 86 -19.06 16.33 26.94
C GLU A 86 -17.73 16.65 27.64
N ASN A 87 -17.77 17.45 28.71
CA ASN A 87 -16.58 17.89 29.49
C ASN A 87 -15.53 18.68 28.69
N ILE A 88 -15.86 19.18 27.50
CA ILE A 88 -14.96 20.04 26.72
C ILE A 88 -14.82 21.40 27.40
N LYS A 89 -13.58 21.84 27.61
CA LYS A 89 -13.25 23.19 28.09
C LYS A 89 -12.85 24.11 26.94
N ILE A 90 -12.86 25.42 27.18
CA ILE A 90 -12.39 26.40 26.20
C ILE A 90 -10.90 26.15 25.90
N ASP A 91 -10.10 25.69 26.86
CA ASP A 91 -8.72 25.24 26.64
C ASP A 91 -8.61 24.19 25.53
N ASN A 92 -9.49 23.18 25.54
CA ASN A 92 -9.50 22.11 24.55
C ASN A 92 -9.84 22.65 23.16
N PHE A 93 -10.83 23.55 23.08
CA PHE A 93 -11.21 24.18 21.82
C PHE A 93 -10.07 25.05 21.27
N ARG A 94 -9.48 25.90 22.11
CA ARG A 94 -8.32 26.75 21.79
C ARG A 94 -7.11 25.92 21.31
N ASN A 95 -6.82 24.79 21.98
CA ASN A 95 -5.80 23.86 21.53
C ASN A 95 -6.17 23.20 20.20
N HIS A 96 -7.44 22.88 19.97
CA HIS A 96 -7.84 22.30 18.68
C HIS A 96 -7.69 23.32 17.54
N ILE A 97 -8.06 24.58 17.77
CA ILE A 97 -7.85 25.68 16.80
C ILE A 97 -6.36 25.82 16.48
N SER A 98 -5.47 25.73 17.47
CA SER A 98 -4.03 25.95 17.25
C SER A 98 -3.39 24.92 16.31
N HIS A 99 -4.00 23.75 16.11
CA HIS A 99 -3.56 22.77 15.11
C HIS A 99 -3.85 23.22 13.66
N TYR A 100 -4.86 24.08 13.45
CA TYR A 100 -5.26 24.55 12.12
C TYR A 100 -4.84 26.00 11.87
N ASN A 101 -4.92 26.86 12.89
CA ASN A 101 -4.58 28.27 12.80
C ASN A 101 -4.10 28.79 14.16
N PHE A 102 -2.77 28.79 14.34
CA PHE A 102 -2.12 29.24 15.58
C PHE A 102 -2.45 30.70 15.93
N GLU A 103 -2.42 31.60 14.96
CA GLU A 103 -2.69 33.03 15.16
C GLU A 103 -4.11 33.28 15.69
N ILE A 104 -5.10 32.59 15.13
CA ILE A 104 -6.50 32.71 15.60
C ILE A 104 -6.67 32.08 16.99
N ALA A 105 -5.98 30.96 17.28
CA ALA A 105 -6.00 30.38 18.61
C ALA A 105 -5.39 31.32 19.65
N LYS A 106 -4.30 32.02 19.30
CA LYS A 106 -3.64 32.99 20.18
C LYS A 106 -4.51 34.23 20.38
N LEU A 107 -5.15 34.72 19.33
CA LEU A 107 -6.13 35.80 19.43
C LEU A 107 -7.27 35.42 20.38
N LEU A 108 -7.81 34.20 20.25
CA LEU A 108 -8.84 33.70 21.16
C LEU A 108 -8.36 33.65 22.61
N GLU A 109 -7.15 33.14 22.86
CA GLU A 109 -6.55 33.11 24.19
C GLU A 109 -6.43 34.51 24.80
N ILE A 110 -5.94 35.49 24.02
CA ILE A 110 -5.79 36.89 24.44
C ILE A 110 -7.16 37.50 24.78
N GLU A 111 -8.13 37.41 23.88
CA GLU A 111 -9.45 38.05 24.07
C GLU A 111 -10.25 37.39 25.19
N MET A 112 -10.18 36.07 25.35
CA MET A 112 -10.80 35.35 26.46
C MET A 112 -10.16 35.71 27.81
N SER A 113 -8.83 35.86 27.84
CA SER A 113 -8.11 36.28 29.06
C SER A 113 -8.49 37.70 29.48
N LYS A 114 -8.65 38.63 28.52
CA LYS A 114 -9.11 40.01 28.79
C LYS A 114 -10.48 40.07 29.46
N VAL A 115 -11.36 39.12 29.16
CA VAL A 115 -12.70 39.02 29.76
C VAL A 115 -12.74 38.12 31.00
N GLY A 116 -11.57 37.73 31.53
CA GLY A 116 -11.43 37.05 32.81
C GLY A 116 -11.44 35.53 32.76
N TYR A 117 -11.35 34.90 31.59
CA TYR A 117 -11.12 33.45 31.50
C TYR A 117 -9.67 33.12 31.84
N VAL A 118 -9.46 32.12 32.70
CA VAL A 118 -8.11 31.68 33.11
C VAL A 118 -7.83 30.34 32.44
N PHE A 119 -6.90 30.33 31.48
CA PHE A 119 -6.39 29.11 30.86
C PHE A 119 -5.46 28.37 31.81
N TYR A 120 -5.42 27.04 31.70
CA TYR A 120 -4.50 26.21 32.51
C TYR A 120 -3.04 26.46 32.12
N ASP A 121 -2.78 26.54 30.81
CA ASP A 121 -1.48 26.80 30.21
C ASP A 121 -1.67 27.76 29.04
N PHE A 122 -0.67 28.62 28.78
CA PHE A 122 -0.67 29.53 27.63
C PHE A 122 -0.10 28.84 26.39
N LEU A 123 -0.66 29.14 25.22
CA LEU A 123 0.00 28.82 23.95
C LEU A 123 1.36 29.51 23.88
N ALA A 124 2.30 28.90 23.17
CA ALA A 124 3.59 29.50 22.82
C ALA A 124 3.42 30.93 22.24
N THR A 125 4.49 31.71 22.23
CA THR A 125 4.51 32.95 21.41
C THR A 125 4.66 32.61 19.92
N PRO A 126 4.30 33.52 18.99
CA PRO A 126 4.57 33.32 17.56
C PRO A 126 6.05 33.03 17.27
N GLU A 127 6.97 33.71 17.97
CA GLU A 127 8.41 33.47 17.83
C GLU A 127 8.80 32.07 18.31
N GLU A 128 8.26 31.61 19.44
CA GLU A 128 8.48 30.26 19.96
C GLU A 128 7.87 29.20 19.04
N PHE A 129 6.67 29.42 18.52
CA PHE A 129 6.01 28.53 17.57
C PHE A 129 6.82 28.40 16.27
N HIS A 130 7.29 29.53 15.73
CA HIS A 130 8.15 29.53 14.55
C HIS A 130 9.49 28.84 14.81
N SER A 131 10.14 29.14 15.95
CA SER A 131 11.40 28.53 16.34
C SER A 131 11.25 27.02 16.54
N ASN A 132 10.20 26.56 17.21
CA ASN A 132 9.92 25.15 17.43
C ASN A 132 9.58 24.44 16.10
N GLY A 133 8.83 25.08 15.21
CA GLY A 133 8.59 24.58 13.86
C GLY A 133 9.89 24.42 13.06
N GLN A 134 10.81 25.39 13.16
CA GLN A 134 12.12 25.30 12.51
C GLN A 134 12.99 24.21 13.12
N LYS A 135 13.01 24.06 14.46
CA LYS A 135 13.71 22.96 15.15
C LYS A 135 13.18 21.60 14.71
N LEU A 136 11.86 21.45 14.62
CA LEU A 136 11.21 20.22 14.18
C LEU A 136 11.60 19.88 12.73
N LYS A 137 11.58 20.87 11.83
CA LYS A 137 11.98 20.70 10.43
C LYS A 137 13.45 20.33 10.29
N ASN A 138 14.32 21.02 11.03
CA ASN A 138 15.76 20.72 11.05
C ASN A 138 16.01 19.31 11.59
N PHE A 139 15.35 18.92 12.68
CA PHE A 139 15.45 17.58 13.21
C PHE A 139 14.97 16.54 12.20
N ALA A 140 13.81 16.74 11.55
CA ALA A 140 13.30 15.82 10.54
C ALA A 140 14.33 15.59 9.41
N GLN A 141 14.98 16.67 8.96
CA GLN A 141 16.04 16.60 7.95
C GLN A 141 17.29 15.89 8.47
N ASP A 142 17.85 16.31 9.61
CA ASP A 142 19.06 15.71 10.20
C ASP A 142 18.87 14.22 10.51
N ASN A 143 17.66 13.87 10.95
CA ASN A 143 17.23 12.51 11.26
C ASN A 143 17.02 11.65 10.01
N PHE A 144 16.78 12.25 8.84
CA PHE A 144 16.83 11.54 7.57
C PHE A 144 18.29 11.38 7.10
N GLU A 145 19.07 12.46 7.16
CA GLU A 145 20.47 12.51 6.70
C GLU A 145 21.40 11.56 7.45
N ILE A 146 21.14 11.30 8.73
CA ILE A 146 21.93 10.33 9.51
C ILE A 146 21.96 8.93 8.89
N LEU A 147 20.94 8.53 8.12
CA LEU A 147 20.91 7.23 7.43
C LEU A 147 21.96 7.12 6.31
N PHE A 148 22.48 8.25 5.83
CA PHE A 148 23.51 8.34 4.80
C PHE A 148 24.92 8.52 5.39
N ASN A 149 25.03 8.65 6.72
CA ASN A 149 26.29 8.81 7.43
C ASN A 149 26.48 7.69 8.45
N ARG A 150 27.15 6.61 8.02
CA ARG A 150 27.40 5.41 8.83
C ARG A 150 28.12 5.72 10.15
N GLU A 151 29.12 6.59 10.12
CA GLU A 151 29.89 6.97 11.31
C GLU A 151 29.01 7.69 12.32
N LYS A 152 28.25 8.70 11.86
CA LYS A 152 27.31 9.44 12.72
C LYS A 152 26.23 8.51 13.29
N LEU A 153 25.66 7.63 12.47
CA LEU A 153 24.66 6.66 12.93
C LEU A 153 25.24 5.67 13.97
N SER A 154 26.45 5.17 13.75
CA SER A 154 27.16 4.29 14.68
C SER A 154 27.41 4.98 16.03
N ASN A 155 27.83 6.24 15.99
CA ASN A 155 28.09 7.04 17.20
C ASN A 155 26.80 7.29 17.98
N GLU A 156 25.71 7.68 17.31
CA GLU A 156 24.41 7.90 17.97
C GLU A 156 23.82 6.60 18.52
N ILE A 157 23.95 5.47 17.82
CA ILE A 157 23.58 4.15 18.37
C ILE A 157 24.40 3.86 19.63
N SER A 158 25.70 4.14 19.63
CA SER A 158 26.56 3.88 20.78
C SER A 158 26.15 4.70 22.01
N LYS A 159 25.83 6.00 21.80
CA LYS A 159 25.31 6.88 22.85
C LYS A 159 24.03 6.35 23.48
N VAL A 160 23.08 5.84 22.67
CA VAL A 160 21.84 5.26 23.21
C VAL A 160 22.12 4.14 24.22
N PHE A 161 23.14 3.30 23.99
CA PHE A 161 23.52 2.25 24.94
C PHE A 161 24.30 2.80 26.13
N GLU A 162 25.22 3.73 25.92
CA GLU A 162 26.11 4.27 26.93
C GLU A 162 25.39 5.20 27.92
N ASP A 163 24.63 6.17 27.40
CA ASP A 163 23.91 7.16 28.21
C ASP A 163 22.80 6.54 29.07
N ASN A 164 22.32 5.35 28.67
CA ASN A 164 21.29 4.59 29.39
C ASN A 164 21.83 3.36 30.13
N GLU A 165 23.16 3.18 30.16
CA GLU A 165 23.85 2.07 30.82
C GLU A 165 23.31 0.68 30.40
N VAL A 166 22.94 0.52 29.13
CA VAL A 166 22.33 -0.71 28.59
C VAL A 166 23.41 -1.61 27.98
N ILE A 167 23.56 -2.83 28.51
CA ILE A 167 24.44 -3.85 27.91
C ILE A 167 23.73 -4.59 26.76
N LYS A 168 22.46 -4.94 26.97
CA LYS A 168 21.61 -5.65 26.00
C LYS A 168 20.26 -4.96 25.93
N MET A 169 19.96 -4.37 24.78
CA MET A 169 18.72 -3.67 24.51
C MET A 169 17.57 -4.68 24.33
N THR A 170 16.43 -4.43 24.99
CA THR A 170 15.18 -5.19 24.83
C THR A 170 14.09 -4.28 24.24
N TRP A 171 12.96 -4.85 23.82
CA TRP A 171 11.81 -4.07 23.34
C TRP A 171 11.29 -3.07 24.36
N ASP A 172 11.08 -3.52 25.60
CA ASP A 172 10.59 -2.65 26.67
C ASP A 172 11.59 -1.51 26.95
N LYS A 173 12.89 -1.82 26.96
CA LYS A 173 13.91 -0.82 27.26
C LYS A 173 14.04 0.24 26.17
N ILE A 174 14.05 -0.15 24.89
CA ILE A 174 14.10 0.84 23.80
C ILE A 174 12.82 1.68 23.75
N HIS A 175 11.68 1.10 24.12
CA HIS A 175 10.43 1.85 24.20
C HIS A 175 10.47 2.90 25.30
N GLU A 176 10.90 2.53 26.51
CA GLU A 176 11.11 3.44 27.65
C GLU A 176 12.05 4.60 27.27
N ILE A 177 13.22 4.29 26.69
CA ILE A 177 14.20 5.29 26.25
C ILE A 177 13.58 6.21 25.20
N SER A 178 12.90 5.65 24.20
CA SER A 178 12.29 6.45 23.13
C SER A 178 11.20 7.38 23.67
N TRP A 179 10.36 6.89 24.59
CA TRP A 179 9.27 7.67 25.18
C TRP A 179 9.80 8.85 25.99
N LYS A 180 10.79 8.59 26.86
CA LYS A 180 11.47 9.64 27.63
C LYS A 180 12.09 10.70 26.70
N TRP A 181 12.75 10.27 25.63
CA TRP A 181 13.34 11.18 24.65
C TRP A 181 12.27 12.07 23.97
N TYR A 182 11.10 11.51 23.63
CA TYR A 182 10.01 12.31 23.07
C TYR A 182 9.43 13.31 24.09
N GLU A 183 9.27 12.92 25.35
CA GLU A 183 8.82 13.83 26.42
C GLU A 183 9.80 14.98 26.63
N GLU A 184 11.11 14.73 26.57
CA GLU A 184 12.14 15.74 26.77
C GLU A 184 12.31 16.68 25.57
N THR A 185 12.14 16.17 24.34
CA THR A 185 12.38 16.95 23.10
C THR A 185 11.13 17.59 22.52
N GLY A 186 9.95 17.03 22.80
CA GLY A 186 8.68 17.46 22.19
C GLY A 186 8.51 17.05 20.73
N PHE A 187 9.37 16.22 20.16
CA PHE A 187 9.32 15.80 18.74
C PHE A 187 8.32 14.66 18.45
N HIS A 188 7.18 14.67 19.16
CA HIS A 188 6.13 13.68 18.96
C HIS A 188 5.66 13.65 17.49
N GLY A 189 5.43 12.45 16.96
CA GLY A 189 4.96 12.24 15.58
C GLY A 189 6.07 12.05 14.54
N LEU A 190 7.33 12.35 14.88
CA LEU A 190 8.49 12.04 14.03
C LEU A 190 9.19 10.77 14.52
N GLN A 191 9.45 9.80 13.65
CA GLN A 191 10.24 8.63 14.04
C GLN A 191 11.73 8.96 14.08
N ASN A 192 12.35 8.89 15.25
CA ASN A 192 13.81 8.93 15.38
C ASN A 192 14.45 7.70 14.68
N SER A 193 15.29 7.94 13.67
CA SER A 193 15.90 6.93 12.80
C SER A 193 16.89 6.03 13.55
N VAL A 194 17.56 6.53 14.59
CA VAL A 194 18.44 5.74 15.45
C VAL A 194 17.62 4.69 16.20
N PHE A 195 16.51 5.12 16.82
CA PHE A 195 15.60 4.20 17.51
C PHE A 195 14.94 3.22 16.55
N GLY A 196 14.50 3.69 15.37
CA GLY A 196 13.95 2.84 14.31
C GLY A 196 14.93 1.76 13.87
N PHE A 197 16.21 2.11 13.67
CA PHE A 197 17.26 1.17 13.31
C PHE A 197 17.41 0.06 14.35
N ILE A 198 17.47 0.42 15.63
CA ILE A 198 17.59 -0.51 16.76
C ILE A 198 16.35 -1.42 16.85
N GLN A 199 15.15 -0.83 16.83
CA GLN A 199 13.86 -1.52 16.94
C GLN A 199 13.66 -2.54 15.82
N ASN A 200 14.01 -2.20 14.57
CA ASN A 200 13.87 -3.11 13.44
C ASN A 200 14.71 -4.40 13.60
N ARG A 201 15.83 -4.35 14.34
CA ARG A 201 16.70 -5.52 14.60
C ARG A 201 16.32 -6.29 15.87
N LEU A 202 15.39 -5.75 16.66
CA LEU A 202 14.80 -6.45 17.80
C LEU A 202 13.59 -7.31 17.43
N LYS A 203 13.04 -7.17 16.21
CA LYS A 203 11.91 -8.00 15.75
C LYS A 203 12.27 -9.49 15.92
N ASN A 204 11.44 -10.22 16.67
CA ASN A 204 11.61 -11.63 17.01
C ASN A 204 12.86 -11.98 17.85
N ARG A 205 13.40 -11.01 18.61
CA ARG A 205 14.53 -11.24 19.53
C ARG A 205 14.18 -10.79 20.95
N THR A 206 14.72 -11.50 21.94
CA THR A 206 14.61 -11.12 23.36
C THR A 206 15.53 -9.96 23.73
N GLY A 207 16.57 -9.71 22.93
CA GLY A 207 17.39 -8.51 23.02
C GLY A 207 18.63 -8.56 22.15
N ILE A 208 19.33 -7.44 22.03
CA ILE A 208 20.49 -7.27 21.16
C ILE A 208 21.54 -6.37 21.82
N THR A 209 22.82 -6.68 21.63
CA THR A 209 23.94 -5.89 22.16
C THR A 209 24.34 -4.77 21.20
N LYS A 210 25.05 -3.75 21.72
CA LYS A 210 25.62 -2.66 20.91
C LYS A 210 26.40 -3.21 19.71
N GLN A 211 27.37 -4.11 19.96
CA GLN A 211 28.21 -4.67 18.89
C GLN A 211 27.40 -5.42 17.84
N GLN A 212 26.35 -6.16 18.24
CA GLN A 212 25.49 -6.84 17.29
C GLN A 212 24.76 -5.86 16.38
N ILE A 213 24.26 -4.72 16.90
CA ILE A 213 23.63 -3.67 16.09
C ILE A 213 24.65 -3.03 15.14
N LEU A 214 25.84 -2.69 15.64
CA LEU A 214 26.88 -2.07 14.81
C LEU A 214 27.31 -2.99 13.67
N ASN A 215 27.39 -4.31 13.90
CA ASN A 215 27.66 -5.28 12.82
C ASN A 215 26.58 -5.28 11.71
N TYR A 216 25.36 -4.81 11.96
CA TYR A 216 24.36 -4.62 10.90
C TYR A 216 24.66 -3.40 10.03
N LEU A 217 25.31 -2.37 10.55
CA LEU A 217 25.71 -1.19 9.76
C LEU A 217 26.80 -1.49 8.73
N GLU A 218 27.57 -2.57 8.95
CA GLU A 218 28.60 -3.01 8.01
C GLU A 218 28.05 -3.56 6.70
N ARG A 219 26.75 -3.86 6.62
CA ARG A 219 26.12 -4.31 5.38
C ARG A 219 25.26 -3.19 4.81
N GLU A 220 25.63 -2.71 3.63
CA GLU A 220 25.01 -1.61 2.89
C GLU A 220 23.49 -1.83 2.73
N ILE A 221 23.08 -3.08 2.49
CA ILE A 221 21.67 -3.47 2.36
C ILE A 221 20.80 -3.08 3.57
N ASN A 222 21.37 -3.08 4.77
CA ASN A 222 20.63 -2.72 5.98
C ASN A 222 20.33 -1.23 6.05
N LEU A 223 21.23 -0.37 5.54
CA LEU A 223 21.02 1.07 5.46
C LEU A 223 20.00 1.38 4.38
N LEU A 224 20.14 0.76 3.20
CA LEU A 224 19.17 0.88 2.12
C LEU A 224 17.75 0.49 2.56
N TYR A 225 17.62 -0.57 3.36
CA TYR A 225 16.31 -0.97 3.91
C TYR A 225 15.69 0.10 4.81
N GLU A 226 16.48 0.75 5.67
CA GLU A 226 15.99 1.84 6.52
C GLU A 226 15.64 3.09 5.71
N ILE A 227 16.47 3.44 4.72
CA ILE A 227 16.21 4.54 3.79
C ILE A 227 14.88 4.29 3.05
N LYS A 228 14.66 3.08 2.52
CA LYS A 228 13.41 2.70 1.87
C LYS A 228 12.22 2.91 2.80
N ASN A 229 12.26 2.37 4.02
CA ASN A 229 11.14 2.48 4.97
C ASN A 229 10.88 3.94 5.35
N LYS A 230 11.94 4.74 5.53
CA LYS A 230 11.82 6.16 5.85
C LYS A 230 11.14 6.92 4.71
N ILE A 231 11.55 6.70 3.46
CA ILE A 231 10.96 7.35 2.28
C ILE A 231 9.52 6.87 2.07
N LYS A 232 9.26 5.56 2.13
CA LYS A 232 7.97 4.96 1.82
C LYS A 232 6.90 5.30 2.86
N ASP A 233 7.21 5.14 4.13
CA ASP A 233 6.20 5.17 5.20
C ASP A 233 6.15 6.54 5.90
N ARG A 234 7.19 7.37 5.75
CA ARG A 234 7.37 8.60 6.55
C ARG A 234 7.64 9.87 5.73
N LYS A 235 7.37 9.87 4.43
CA LYS A 235 7.50 11.08 3.57
C LYS A 235 6.75 12.31 4.14
N SER A 236 5.65 12.08 4.86
CA SER A 236 4.85 13.13 5.51
C SER A 236 5.53 13.81 6.71
N GLU A 237 6.65 13.28 7.20
CA GLU A 237 7.43 13.89 8.29
C GLU A 237 8.14 15.19 7.86
N GLY A 238 8.21 15.49 6.55
CA GLY A 238 8.64 16.79 6.04
C GLY A 238 10.14 16.94 5.78
N PHE A 239 10.88 15.84 5.68
CA PHE A 239 12.27 15.84 5.18
C PHE A 239 12.33 15.93 3.65
N GLU A 240 13.44 16.44 3.14
CA GLU A 240 13.73 16.59 1.72
C GLU A 240 14.75 15.53 1.24
N ILE A 241 14.46 14.94 0.09
CA ILE A 241 15.35 13.99 -0.59
C ILE A 241 16.20 14.79 -1.60
N LYS A 242 17.45 15.06 -1.23
CA LYS A 242 18.40 15.83 -2.01
C LYS A 242 19.08 14.99 -3.11
N PRO A 243 19.63 15.60 -4.18
CA PRO A 243 20.31 14.88 -5.25
C PRO A 243 21.43 13.94 -4.78
N GLU A 244 22.23 14.34 -3.79
CA GLU A 244 23.29 13.51 -3.20
C GLU A 244 22.76 12.24 -2.51
N HIS A 245 21.54 12.30 -1.95
CA HIS A 245 20.89 11.12 -1.36
C HIS A 245 20.47 10.14 -2.45
N ILE A 246 19.95 10.67 -3.57
CA ILE A 246 19.56 9.86 -4.73
C ILE A 246 20.80 9.20 -5.33
N GLU A 247 21.89 9.93 -5.50
CA GLU A 247 23.16 9.40 -6.01
C GLU A 247 23.72 8.30 -5.09
N TYR A 248 23.70 8.50 -3.77
CA TYR A 248 24.07 7.46 -2.82
C TYR A 248 23.20 6.21 -2.98
N ILE A 249 21.87 6.36 -3.02
CA ILE A 249 20.94 5.22 -3.18
C ILE A 249 21.21 4.47 -4.47
N LYS A 250 21.42 5.16 -5.59
CA LYS A 250 21.74 4.53 -6.89
C LYS A 250 23.04 3.74 -6.78
N ASN A 251 24.11 4.36 -6.30
CA ASN A 251 25.42 3.74 -6.19
C ASN A 251 25.41 2.49 -5.31
N GLU A 252 24.75 2.55 -4.16
CA GLU A 252 24.63 1.39 -3.26
C GLU A 252 23.71 0.32 -3.85
N SER A 253 22.62 0.69 -4.52
CA SER A 253 21.73 -0.28 -5.16
C SER A 253 22.43 -1.06 -6.29
N LEU A 254 23.26 -0.40 -7.09
CA LEU A 254 24.09 -1.03 -8.12
C LEU A 254 25.15 -1.97 -7.54
N LYS A 255 25.68 -1.68 -6.33
CA LYS A 255 26.57 -2.63 -5.63
C LYS A 255 25.80 -3.89 -5.24
N VAL A 256 24.61 -3.73 -4.65
CA VAL A 256 23.75 -4.85 -4.25
C VAL A 256 23.33 -5.68 -5.46
N GLU A 257 23.05 -5.06 -6.59
CA GLU A 257 22.73 -5.74 -7.85
C GLU A 257 23.85 -6.71 -8.27
N ARG A 258 25.12 -6.27 -8.24
CA ARG A 258 26.27 -7.10 -8.66
C ARG A 258 26.45 -8.36 -7.82
N ASP A 259 26.11 -8.28 -6.54
CA ASP A 259 26.25 -9.37 -5.57
C ASP A 259 24.91 -10.09 -5.31
N PHE A 260 23.88 -9.85 -6.13
CA PHE A 260 22.54 -10.36 -5.89
C PHE A 260 22.43 -11.89 -6.06
N ASP A 261 21.99 -12.59 -5.02
CA ASP A 261 21.81 -14.04 -5.04
C ASP A 261 20.40 -14.44 -5.53
N PHE A 262 20.31 -14.65 -6.85
CA PHE A 262 19.08 -15.13 -7.50
C PHE A 262 18.57 -16.47 -6.94
N LYS A 263 19.45 -17.37 -6.48
CA LYS A 263 19.04 -18.69 -5.96
C LYS A 263 18.33 -18.61 -4.61
N ASN A 264 18.44 -17.47 -3.94
CA ASN A 264 17.96 -17.25 -2.59
C ASN A 264 16.81 -16.23 -2.54
N VAL A 265 16.06 -16.10 -3.63
CA VAL A 265 14.84 -15.27 -3.74
C VAL A 265 13.63 -16.01 -3.20
N LEU A 266 13.37 -17.22 -3.71
CA LEU A 266 12.25 -18.05 -3.28
C LEU A 266 12.62 -19.54 -3.32
N THR A 267 11.81 -20.38 -2.70
CA THR A 267 11.85 -21.83 -2.88
C THR A 267 10.45 -22.35 -3.08
N ILE A 268 10.25 -23.05 -4.18
CA ILE A 268 9.00 -23.69 -4.56
C ILE A 268 9.02 -25.11 -4.00
N LYS A 269 7.97 -25.49 -3.28
CA LYS A 269 7.78 -26.89 -2.86
C LYS A 269 6.83 -27.60 -3.83
N ASP A 270 5.82 -26.87 -4.30
CA ASP A 270 4.84 -27.21 -5.32
C ASP A 270 4.21 -25.91 -5.87
N GLU A 271 3.33 -26.00 -6.86
CA GLU A 271 2.75 -24.84 -7.58
C GLU A 271 1.99 -23.87 -6.67
N ASP A 272 1.43 -24.36 -5.55
CA ASP A 272 0.63 -23.59 -4.60
C ASP A 272 1.41 -23.17 -3.32
N TYR A 273 2.56 -23.80 -3.02
CA TYR A 273 3.35 -23.53 -1.82
C TYR A 273 4.79 -23.15 -2.15
N PHE A 274 5.07 -21.85 -2.03
CA PHE A 274 6.42 -21.30 -2.05
C PHE A 274 6.78 -20.66 -0.71
N THR A 275 8.09 -20.53 -0.45
CA THR A 275 8.63 -19.79 0.69
C THR A 275 9.52 -18.66 0.18
N LEU A 276 9.21 -17.43 0.58
CA LEU A 276 10.03 -16.27 0.29
C LEU A 276 11.29 -16.27 1.16
N LYS A 277 12.41 -15.94 0.55
CA LYS A 277 13.70 -15.84 1.22
C LYS A 277 14.18 -14.39 1.27
N THR A 278 15.31 -14.16 1.93
CA THR A 278 15.83 -12.82 2.18
C THR A 278 16.01 -12.00 0.90
N HIS A 279 16.47 -12.60 -0.20
CA HIS A 279 16.72 -11.85 -1.43
C HIS A 279 15.44 -11.42 -2.16
N TYR A 280 14.27 -12.00 -1.86
CA TYR A 280 13.00 -11.43 -2.34
C TYR A 280 12.76 -10.03 -1.77
N TYR A 281 13.01 -9.84 -0.47
CA TYR A 281 12.84 -8.52 0.16
C TYR A 281 13.89 -7.51 -0.34
N ILE A 282 15.10 -7.99 -0.68
CA ILE A 282 16.12 -7.18 -1.34
C ILE A 282 15.66 -6.78 -2.74
N LEU A 283 15.14 -7.72 -3.53
CA LEU A 283 14.62 -7.47 -4.87
C LEU A 283 13.53 -6.40 -4.86
N LYS A 284 12.55 -6.56 -3.95
CA LYS A 284 11.49 -5.58 -3.74
C LYS A 284 12.04 -4.21 -3.33
N MET A 285 13.11 -4.17 -2.55
CA MET A 285 13.77 -2.92 -2.19
C MET A 285 14.45 -2.27 -3.41
N LEU A 286 15.15 -3.06 -4.24
CA LEU A 286 15.80 -2.57 -5.45
C LEU A 286 14.78 -2.00 -6.46
N TYR A 287 13.66 -2.70 -6.68
CA TYR A 287 12.59 -2.21 -7.56
C TYR A 287 11.89 -0.95 -7.04
N PHE A 288 11.75 -0.80 -5.72
CA PHE A 288 11.24 0.45 -5.14
C PHE A 288 12.13 1.64 -5.52
N PHE A 289 13.45 1.51 -5.35
CA PHE A 289 14.37 2.59 -5.68
C PHE A 289 14.44 2.87 -7.17
N ASP A 290 14.37 1.84 -8.01
CA ASP A 290 14.35 2.02 -9.45
C ASP A 290 13.08 2.71 -9.95
N LYS A 291 11.94 2.48 -9.30
CA LYS A 291 10.70 3.21 -9.60
C LYS A 291 10.72 4.65 -9.11
N GLU A 292 11.24 4.90 -7.92
CA GLU A 292 11.24 6.25 -7.34
C GLU A 292 12.35 7.13 -7.95
N PHE A 293 13.49 6.54 -8.32
CA PHE A 293 14.70 7.29 -8.66
C PHE A 293 15.35 6.92 -10.00
N ASP A 294 14.82 5.94 -10.73
CA ASP A 294 15.36 5.50 -12.03
C ASP A 294 16.83 5.05 -11.90
N VAL A 295 17.06 3.96 -11.16
CA VAL A 295 18.40 3.47 -10.82
C VAL A 295 19.10 2.89 -12.06
N GLU A 296 18.32 2.32 -12.99
CA GLU A 296 18.82 1.70 -14.23
C GLU A 296 19.79 0.53 -13.96
N TYR A 297 19.26 -0.59 -13.46
CA TYR A 297 20.04 -1.82 -13.29
C TYR A 297 20.45 -2.42 -14.65
N SER A 298 21.34 -3.41 -14.64
CA SER A 298 21.73 -4.09 -15.86
C SER A 298 20.55 -4.84 -16.50
N LYS A 299 20.56 -4.91 -17.84
CA LYS A 299 19.59 -5.71 -18.61
C LYS A 299 19.57 -7.17 -18.15
N GLU A 300 20.73 -7.74 -17.80
CA GLU A 300 20.85 -9.10 -17.28
C GLU A 300 20.11 -9.28 -15.95
N PHE A 301 20.23 -8.30 -15.03
CA PHE A 301 19.50 -8.33 -13.77
C PHE A 301 17.98 -8.35 -14.02
N TYR A 302 17.46 -7.43 -14.84
CA TYR A 302 16.04 -7.38 -15.18
C TYR A 302 15.52 -8.67 -15.82
N LEU A 303 16.29 -9.29 -16.70
CA LEU A 303 15.92 -10.56 -17.33
C LEU A 303 15.83 -11.68 -16.30
N LYS A 304 16.86 -11.82 -15.45
CA LYS A 304 16.93 -12.87 -14.42
C LYS A 304 15.86 -12.74 -13.33
N THR A 305 15.34 -11.55 -13.10
CA THR A 305 14.28 -11.30 -12.11
C THR A 305 12.87 -11.47 -12.68
N LEU A 306 12.71 -11.69 -13.99
CA LEU A 306 11.39 -11.94 -14.60
C LEU A 306 10.67 -13.09 -13.91
N LYS A 307 11.36 -14.19 -13.63
CA LYS A 307 10.81 -15.35 -12.90
C LYS A 307 10.43 -15.10 -11.43
N TYR A 308 10.54 -13.85 -10.96
CA TYR A 308 10.16 -13.41 -9.63
C TYR A 308 9.20 -12.21 -9.67
N CYS A 309 8.60 -11.89 -10.82
CA CYS A 309 7.70 -10.75 -10.94
C CYS A 309 6.28 -11.08 -10.50
N ASN A 310 5.62 -10.15 -9.81
CA ASN A 310 4.20 -10.27 -9.44
C ASN A 310 3.82 -11.49 -8.56
N ILE A 311 4.75 -11.98 -7.71
CA ILE A 311 4.49 -13.06 -6.73
C ILE A 311 3.28 -12.74 -5.83
N TYR A 312 3.02 -11.46 -5.58
CA TYR A 312 1.76 -10.97 -5.04
C TYR A 312 1.18 -9.97 -6.04
N GLU A 313 -0.11 -10.09 -6.38
CA GLU A 313 -0.88 -9.34 -7.42
C GLU A 313 -0.86 -7.79 -7.33
N ARG A 314 0.03 -7.20 -6.51
CA ARG A 314 0.30 -5.77 -6.33
C ARG A 314 1.78 -5.51 -6.08
N GLY A 315 2.66 -6.30 -6.71
CA GLY A 315 4.11 -6.16 -6.58
C GLY A 315 4.62 -4.81 -7.07
N GLU A 316 5.78 -4.39 -6.55
CA GLU A 316 6.52 -3.25 -7.10
C GLU A 316 7.18 -3.64 -8.44
N GLU A 317 7.07 -4.90 -8.85
CA GLU A 317 7.68 -5.54 -10.01
C GLU A 317 6.60 -6.22 -10.88
N ASN A 318 6.31 -5.66 -12.07
CA ASN A 318 5.41 -6.28 -13.04
C ASN A 318 6.09 -6.44 -14.41
N LEU A 319 5.61 -7.37 -15.23
CA LEU A 319 6.20 -7.67 -16.54
C LEU A 319 6.36 -6.43 -17.43
N GLU A 320 5.37 -5.54 -17.43
CA GLU A 320 5.39 -4.32 -18.24
C GLU A 320 6.52 -3.37 -17.84
N TYR A 321 6.72 -3.17 -16.53
CA TYR A 321 7.81 -2.34 -16.02
C TYR A 321 9.17 -2.92 -16.41
N ILE A 322 9.35 -4.24 -16.25
CA ILE A 322 10.61 -4.91 -16.59
C ILE A 322 10.87 -4.86 -18.10
N PHE A 323 9.82 -5.06 -18.91
CA PHE A 323 9.90 -4.91 -20.37
C PHE A 323 10.37 -3.50 -20.77
N ASN A 324 9.79 -2.46 -20.15
CA ASN A 324 10.16 -1.07 -20.44
C ASN A 324 11.63 -0.77 -20.08
N LYS A 325 12.17 -1.39 -19.02
CA LYS A 325 13.57 -1.25 -18.62
C LYS A 325 14.53 -1.99 -19.56
N ILE A 326 14.14 -3.16 -20.04
CA ILE A 326 14.92 -3.94 -21.00
C ILE A 326 14.89 -3.31 -22.39
N ASN A 327 13.73 -2.79 -22.79
CA ASN A 327 13.44 -2.15 -24.07
C ASN A 327 13.96 -2.92 -25.30
N ASP A 328 13.87 -4.24 -25.26
CA ASP A 328 14.29 -5.14 -26.32
C ASP A 328 13.35 -6.35 -26.36
N LYS A 329 12.46 -6.37 -27.35
CA LYS A 329 11.41 -7.37 -27.46
C LYS A 329 11.96 -8.76 -27.76
N GLU A 330 12.96 -8.88 -28.61
CA GLU A 330 13.49 -10.18 -29.02
C GLU A 330 14.13 -10.90 -27.82
N VAL A 331 14.93 -10.16 -27.05
CA VAL A 331 15.56 -10.72 -25.84
C VAL A 331 14.51 -11.02 -24.77
N PHE A 332 13.51 -10.15 -24.60
CA PHE A 332 12.42 -10.38 -23.65
C PHE A 332 11.59 -11.62 -24.00
N ASP A 333 11.14 -11.75 -25.25
CA ASP A 333 10.37 -12.90 -25.75
C ASP A 333 11.15 -14.21 -25.55
N LYS A 334 12.46 -14.18 -25.81
CA LYS A 334 13.34 -15.33 -25.62
C LYS A 334 13.42 -15.74 -24.14
N GLU A 335 13.57 -14.78 -23.23
CA GLU A 335 13.64 -15.07 -21.79
C GLU A 335 12.31 -15.58 -21.26
N ILE A 336 11.17 -15.00 -21.67
CA ILE A 336 9.83 -15.51 -21.32
C ILE A 336 9.68 -16.96 -21.79
N THR A 337 10.11 -17.27 -23.02
CA THR A 337 10.06 -18.62 -23.57
C THR A 337 10.93 -19.59 -22.77
N GLN A 338 12.13 -19.17 -22.39
CA GLN A 338 13.03 -19.97 -21.56
C GLN A 338 12.45 -20.23 -20.17
N ASN A 339 11.91 -19.21 -19.52
CA ASN A 339 11.31 -19.31 -18.20
C ASN A 339 10.15 -20.31 -18.19
N ILE A 340 9.21 -20.19 -19.14
CA ILE A 340 8.05 -21.10 -19.23
C ILE A 340 8.52 -22.55 -19.40
N ASN A 341 9.49 -22.78 -20.30
CA ASN A 341 9.88 -24.13 -20.69
C ASN A 341 10.79 -24.84 -19.67
N PHE A 342 11.58 -24.09 -18.90
CA PHE A 342 12.70 -24.67 -18.15
C PHE A 342 12.82 -24.22 -16.69
N GLU A 343 12.18 -23.13 -16.27
CA GLU A 343 12.33 -22.60 -14.92
C GLU A 343 11.10 -22.91 -14.05
N GLU A 344 11.33 -23.13 -12.76
CA GLU A 344 10.26 -23.24 -11.78
C GLU A 344 9.84 -21.84 -11.31
N MET A 345 8.55 -21.54 -11.39
CA MET A 345 7.93 -20.27 -11.01
C MET A 345 6.69 -20.50 -10.15
N ASP A 346 6.36 -19.55 -9.27
CA ASP A 346 5.07 -19.59 -8.58
C ASP A 346 3.92 -19.39 -9.57
N TYR A 347 2.73 -19.82 -9.17
CA TYR A 347 1.53 -19.78 -10.01
C TYR A 347 1.25 -18.39 -10.61
N SER A 348 1.38 -17.31 -9.82
CA SER A 348 1.09 -15.95 -10.30
C SER A 348 2.10 -15.50 -11.35
N THR A 349 3.39 -15.69 -11.07
CA THR A 349 4.45 -15.36 -12.03
C THR A 349 4.31 -16.16 -13.32
N LEU A 350 4.08 -17.48 -13.23
CA LEU A 350 3.90 -18.35 -14.40
C LEU A 350 2.68 -17.92 -15.24
N THR A 351 1.56 -17.62 -14.57
CA THR A 351 0.34 -17.16 -15.25
C THR A 351 0.58 -15.87 -16.05
N ASP A 352 1.33 -14.93 -15.50
CA ASP A 352 1.71 -13.70 -16.21
C ASP A 352 2.59 -13.98 -17.44
N HIS A 353 3.55 -14.90 -17.32
CA HIS A 353 4.39 -15.33 -18.45
C HIS A 353 3.55 -15.99 -19.54
N ILE A 354 2.64 -16.90 -19.18
CA ILE A 354 1.77 -17.58 -20.13
C ILE A 354 0.84 -16.59 -20.82
N ASN A 355 0.21 -15.67 -20.09
CA ASN A 355 -0.64 -14.62 -20.66
C ASN A 355 0.14 -13.76 -21.67
N TYR A 356 1.39 -13.40 -21.33
CA TYR A 356 2.27 -12.69 -22.25
C TYR A 356 2.56 -13.52 -23.50
N ALA A 357 2.92 -14.80 -23.34
CA ALA A 357 3.27 -15.70 -24.42
C ALA A 357 2.11 -15.93 -25.39
N ILE A 358 0.89 -16.12 -24.87
CA ILE A 358 -0.35 -16.24 -25.66
C ILE A 358 -0.59 -14.96 -26.46
N LYS A 359 -0.55 -13.80 -25.80
CA LYS A 359 -0.78 -12.49 -26.43
C LYS A 359 0.23 -12.21 -27.55
N ASN A 360 1.49 -12.61 -27.36
CA ASN A 360 2.58 -12.38 -28.31
C ASN A 360 2.84 -13.54 -29.27
N LYS A 361 2.05 -14.62 -29.19
CA LYS A 361 2.14 -15.80 -30.07
C LYS A 361 3.52 -16.48 -30.04
N LEU A 362 4.08 -16.67 -28.84
CA LEU A 362 5.39 -17.31 -28.67
C LEU A 362 5.26 -18.83 -28.87
N GLN A 363 5.36 -19.29 -30.11
CA GLN A 363 5.04 -20.66 -30.52
C GLN A 363 5.80 -21.74 -29.75
N ASP A 364 7.08 -21.48 -29.40
CA ASP A 364 7.94 -22.42 -28.69
C ASP A 364 7.48 -22.72 -27.24
N THR A 365 6.46 -22.01 -26.74
CA THR A 365 5.89 -22.20 -25.40
C THR A 365 4.61 -23.04 -25.40
N TYR A 366 4.01 -23.29 -26.57
CA TYR A 366 2.64 -23.81 -26.65
C TYR A 366 2.50 -25.18 -25.99
N GLU A 367 3.47 -26.07 -26.20
CA GLU A 367 3.46 -27.40 -25.57
C GLU A 367 3.40 -27.30 -24.04
N LYS A 368 4.27 -26.47 -23.45
CA LYS A 368 4.34 -26.31 -22.00
C LYS A 368 3.13 -25.59 -21.41
N ILE A 369 2.56 -24.63 -22.14
CA ILE A 369 1.28 -23.99 -21.77
C ILE A 369 0.16 -25.03 -21.78
N GLY A 370 0.13 -25.92 -22.79
CA GLY A 370 -0.83 -27.01 -22.87
C GLY A 370 -0.73 -27.98 -21.68
N GLU A 371 0.50 -28.38 -21.31
CA GLU A 371 0.73 -29.18 -20.10
C GLU A 371 0.24 -28.47 -18.84
N PHE A 372 0.57 -27.19 -18.68
CA PHE A 372 0.12 -26.38 -17.54
C PHE A 372 -1.41 -26.42 -17.42
N ILE A 373 -2.15 -26.18 -18.51
CA ILE A 373 -3.63 -26.21 -18.52
C ILE A 373 -4.18 -27.58 -18.11
N ILE A 374 -3.62 -28.67 -18.63
CA ILE A 374 -4.13 -30.03 -18.40
C ILE A 374 -3.90 -30.47 -16.94
N TYR A 375 -2.72 -30.17 -16.39
CA TYR A 375 -2.30 -30.72 -15.10
C TYR A 375 -2.56 -29.80 -13.90
N ASN A 376 -2.77 -28.50 -14.10
CA ASN A 376 -3.11 -27.58 -13.02
C ASN A 376 -4.61 -27.58 -12.73
N LYS A 377 -4.98 -27.74 -11.45
CA LYS A 377 -6.38 -27.73 -11.00
C LYS A 377 -7.04 -26.34 -11.09
N ASN A 378 -6.21 -25.29 -11.10
CA ASN A 378 -6.67 -23.90 -11.13
C ASN A 378 -6.40 -23.30 -12.52
N ILE A 379 -7.42 -23.27 -13.38
CA ILE A 379 -7.36 -22.48 -14.61
C ILE A 379 -7.26 -21.00 -14.20
N PRO A 380 -6.36 -20.20 -14.79
CA PRO A 380 -6.30 -18.77 -14.53
C PRO A 380 -7.68 -18.12 -14.64
N GLY A 381 -8.05 -17.27 -13.68
CA GLY A 381 -9.40 -16.68 -13.55
C GLY A 381 -9.88 -15.79 -14.71
N ASN A 382 -9.12 -15.71 -15.80
CA ASN A 382 -9.55 -15.12 -17.05
C ASN A 382 -10.49 -16.11 -17.76
N LYS A 383 -11.78 -15.74 -17.86
CA LYS A 383 -12.83 -16.56 -18.50
C LYS A 383 -12.49 -16.98 -19.93
N ASP A 384 -11.63 -16.24 -20.63
CA ASP A 384 -11.24 -16.53 -22.01
C ASP A 384 -9.87 -17.23 -22.12
N PHE A 385 -9.25 -17.65 -21.01
CA PHE A 385 -7.89 -18.21 -21.03
C PHE A 385 -7.75 -19.43 -21.94
N LEU A 386 -8.61 -20.45 -21.73
CA LEU A 386 -8.62 -21.69 -22.52
C LEU A 386 -8.85 -21.38 -24.01
N LYS A 387 -9.78 -20.47 -24.30
CA LYS A 387 -10.08 -20.01 -25.65
C LYS A 387 -8.88 -19.36 -26.32
N ASN A 388 -8.27 -18.38 -25.66
CA ASN A 388 -7.13 -17.64 -26.19
C ASN A 388 -5.95 -18.56 -26.50
N TYR A 389 -5.69 -19.58 -25.68
CA TYR A 389 -4.68 -20.58 -25.98
C TYR A 389 -5.07 -21.46 -27.18
N THR A 390 -6.29 -22.01 -27.19
CA THR A 390 -6.72 -22.90 -28.28
C THR A 390 -6.72 -22.22 -29.64
N ASP A 391 -7.02 -20.92 -29.71
CA ASP A 391 -6.99 -20.14 -30.94
C ASP A 391 -5.58 -20.03 -31.57
N LEU A 392 -4.52 -20.31 -30.81
CA LEU A 392 -3.15 -20.35 -31.31
C LEU A 392 -2.80 -21.69 -31.97
N LEU A 393 -3.56 -22.74 -31.70
CA LEU A 393 -3.34 -24.07 -32.24
C LEU A 393 -3.97 -24.20 -33.63
N SER A 394 -3.40 -25.07 -34.46
CA SER A 394 -4.05 -25.48 -35.72
C SER A 394 -5.38 -26.19 -35.42
N THR A 395 -6.35 -26.16 -36.35
CA THR A 395 -7.67 -26.78 -36.13
C THR A 395 -7.60 -28.26 -35.72
N HIS A 396 -6.64 -29.01 -36.26
CA HIS A 396 -6.40 -30.40 -35.87
C HIS A 396 -5.95 -30.49 -34.41
N ASN A 397 -4.93 -29.69 -34.03
CA ASN A 397 -4.38 -29.67 -32.69
C ASN A 397 -5.36 -29.10 -31.65
N GLN A 398 -6.27 -28.20 -32.05
CA GLN A 398 -7.35 -27.70 -31.20
C GLN A 398 -8.22 -28.84 -30.69
N LEU A 399 -8.74 -29.68 -31.61
CA LEU A 399 -9.61 -30.78 -31.23
C LEU A 399 -8.87 -31.82 -30.38
N GLU A 400 -7.63 -32.17 -30.74
CA GLU A 400 -6.85 -33.12 -29.95
C GLU A 400 -6.58 -32.60 -28.53
N PHE A 401 -6.20 -31.32 -28.39
CA PHE A 401 -5.97 -30.71 -27.09
C PHE A 401 -7.25 -30.65 -26.24
N LEU A 402 -8.38 -30.21 -26.83
CA LEU A 402 -9.65 -30.12 -26.11
C LEU A 402 -10.17 -31.48 -25.66
N LYS A 403 -9.89 -32.56 -26.42
CA LYS A 403 -10.17 -33.93 -25.98
C LYS A 403 -9.31 -34.33 -24.78
N LYS A 404 -8.03 -33.94 -24.73
CA LYS A 404 -7.15 -34.20 -23.57
C LYS A 404 -7.65 -33.49 -22.30
N CYS A 405 -8.18 -32.27 -22.43
CA CYS A 405 -8.84 -31.58 -21.33
C CYS A 405 -10.04 -32.36 -20.73
N CYS A 406 -10.60 -33.31 -21.48
CA CYS A 406 -11.73 -34.14 -21.09
C CYS A 406 -11.33 -35.56 -20.62
N GLU A 407 -10.05 -35.84 -20.37
CA GLU A 407 -9.60 -37.16 -19.87
C GLU A 407 -10.22 -37.52 -18.52
N ASP A 408 -10.50 -36.52 -17.67
CA ASP A 408 -11.31 -36.65 -16.46
C ASP A 408 -12.62 -35.87 -16.63
N GLN A 409 -13.70 -36.61 -16.84
CA GLN A 409 -15.03 -36.04 -17.04
C GLN A 409 -15.61 -35.37 -15.79
N ASN A 410 -15.02 -35.60 -14.61
CA ASN A 410 -15.45 -34.99 -13.34
C ASN A 410 -14.70 -33.68 -13.05
N ASN A 411 -13.82 -33.23 -13.95
CA ASN A 411 -13.07 -31.99 -13.79
C ASN A 411 -13.79 -30.81 -14.46
N TYR A 412 -13.75 -29.64 -13.83
CA TYR A 412 -14.27 -28.38 -14.38
C TYR A 412 -13.68 -28.04 -15.76
N LEU A 413 -12.39 -28.33 -15.96
CA LEU A 413 -11.68 -28.12 -17.23
C LEU A 413 -12.34 -28.87 -18.40
N CYS A 414 -12.82 -30.09 -18.18
CA CYS A 414 -13.49 -30.89 -19.20
C CYS A 414 -14.72 -30.15 -19.75
N TRP A 415 -15.54 -29.62 -18.86
CA TRP A 415 -16.80 -28.97 -19.24
C TRP A 415 -16.60 -27.58 -19.83
N GLU A 416 -15.55 -26.87 -19.45
CA GLU A 416 -15.13 -25.66 -20.18
C GLU A 416 -14.63 -25.99 -21.59
N ALA A 417 -13.89 -27.08 -21.77
CA ALA A 417 -13.48 -27.55 -23.09
C ALA A 417 -14.67 -27.98 -23.96
N VAL A 418 -15.69 -28.65 -23.38
CA VAL A 418 -16.94 -29.02 -24.07
C VAL A 418 -17.69 -27.79 -24.57
N LYS A 419 -17.88 -26.77 -23.73
CA LYS A 419 -18.51 -25.50 -24.14
C LYS A 419 -17.78 -24.88 -25.31
N LEU A 420 -16.44 -24.86 -25.25
CA LEU A 420 -15.62 -24.28 -26.31
C LEU A 420 -15.68 -25.08 -27.61
N MET A 421 -15.73 -26.42 -27.54
CA MET A 421 -15.95 -27.30 -28.69
C MET A 421 -17.32 -27.05 -29.34
N GLN A 422 -18.37 -26.89 -28.53
CA GLN A 422 -19.71 -26.55 -28.98
C GLN A 422 -19.76 -25.18 -29.67
N GLU A 423 -19.19 -24.14 -29.06
CA GLU A 423 -19.12 -22.78 -29.63
C GLU A 423 -18.40 -22.75 -30.98
N LYS A 424 -17.33 -23.54 -31.11
CA LYS A 424 -16.52 -23.64 -32.34
C LYS A 424 -17.08 -24.62 -33.36
N ASN A 425 -18.13 -25.37 -33.02
CA ASN A 425 -18.72 -26.43 -33.85
C ASN A 425 -17.67 -27.48 -34.30
N ILE A 426 -16.81 -27.92 -33.37
CA ILE A 426 -15.79 -28.96 -33.59
C ILE A 426 -16.02 -30.13 -32.63
N GLY A 427 -15.70 -31.35 -33.07
CA GLY A 427 -15.75 -32.50 -32.17
C GLY A 427 -17.15 -32.94 -31.73
N ASN A 428 -18.22 -32.54 -32.45
CA ASN A 428 -19.62 -32.80 -32.09
C ASN A 428 -19.90 -34.26 -31.69
N HIS A 429 -19.38 -35.24 -32.44
CA HIS A 429 -19.53 -36.66 -32.10
C HIS A 429 -18.87 -37.01 -30.76
N PHE A 430 -17.71 -36.44 -30.45
CA PHE A 430 -17.01 -36.69 -29.19
C PHE A 430 -17.78 -36.14 -28.01
N ILE A 431 -18.18 -34.86 -28.07
CA ILE A 431 -18.91 -34.23 -26.95
C ILE A 431 -20.30 -34.85 -26.75
N HIS A 432 -20.95 -35.30 -27.83
CA HIS A 432 -22.21 -36.03 -27.74
C HIS A 432 -22.03 -37.37 -27.02
N GLN A 433 -21.01 -38.16 -27.38
CA GLN A 433 -20.73 -39.43 -26.69
C GLN A 433 -20.37 -39.21 -25.22
N LEU A 434 -19.52 -38.21 -24.93
CA LEU A 434 -19.12 -37.86 -23.57
C LEU A 434 -20.32 -37.52 -22.69
N ALA A 435 -21.30 -36.77 -23.18
CA ALA A 435 -22.51 -36.45 -22.41
C ALA A 435 -23.36 -37.69 -22.09
N LYS A 436 -23.50 -38.63 -23.04
CA LYS A 436 -24.19 -39.91 -22.81
C LYS A 436 -23.47 -40.76 -21.76
N ASP A 437 -22.15 -40.85 -21.88
CA ASP A 437 -21.32 -41.60 -20.95
C ASP A 437 -21.38 -40.99 -19.54
N TYR A 438 -21.38 -39.66 -19.42
CA TYR A 438 -21.47 -38.95 -18.14
C TYR A 438 -22.82 -39.15 -17.45
N ILE A 439 -23.94 -39.02 -18.17
CA ILE A 439 -25.28 -39.26 -17.60
C ILE A 439 -25.40 -40.69 -17.07
N SER A 440 -24.71 -41.64 -17.71
CA SER A 440 -24.67 -43.05 -17.29
C SER A 440 -23.75 -43.31 -16.09
N SER A 441 -22.95 -42.34 -15.65
CA SER A 441 -21.89 -42.52 -14.63
C SER A 441 -22.34 -42.33 -13.18
N GLU A 442 -23.62 -42.02 -12.94
CA GLU A 442 -24.22 -41.69 -11.62
C GLU A 442 -23.61 -40.45 -10.91
N ASP A 443 -22.68 -39.72 -11.55
CA ASP A 443 -22.12 -38.47 -11.01
C ASP A 443 -23.04 -37.27 -11.29
N GLU A 444 -23.40 -36.52 -10.25
CA GLU A 444 -24.32 -35.37 -10.34
C GLU A 444 -23.62 -34.04 -10.63
N SER A 445 -22.30 -33.95 -10.49
CA SER A 445 -21.54 -32.68 -10.45
C SER A 445 -21.71 -31.83 -11.70
N TYR A 446 -21.76 -32.46 -12.89
CA TYR A 446 -21.95 -31.79 -14.18
C TYR A 446 -23.15 -32.35 -14.97
N PHE A 447 -24.11 -32.97 -14.27
CA PHE A 447 -25.28 -33.57 -14.91
C PHE A 447 -26.06 -32.56 -15.76
N SER A 448 -26.25 -31.33 -15.26
CA SER A 448 -26.92 -30.26 -16.02
C SER A 448 -26.19 -29.94 -17.32
N ASN A 449 -24.86 -29.85 -17.30
CA ASN A 449 -24.05 -29.56 -18.49
C ASN A 449 -24.17 -30.68 -19.53
N ALA A 450 -24.14 -31.94 -19.09
CA ALA A 450 -24.33 -33.10 -19.96
C ALA A 450 -25.73 -33.10 -20.61
N LEU A 451 -26.77 -32.85 -19.81
CA LEU A 451 -28.16 -32.83 -20.26
C LEU A 451 -28.43 -31.68 -21.24
N ASP A 452 -27.94 -30.47 -20.95
CA ASP A 452 -28.04 -29.31 -21.85
C ASP A 452 -27.40 -29.61 -23.22
N LEU A 453 -26.31 -30.37 -23.23
CA LEU A 453 -25.65 -30.77 -24.48
C LEU A 453 -26.46 -31.81 -25.26
N LEU A 454 -27.10 -32.77 -24.59
CA LEU A 454 -28.01 -33.72 -25.25
C LEU A 454 -29.24 -33.02 -25.85
N PHE A 455 -29.81 -32.04 -25.13
CA PHE A 455 -30.87 -31.18 -25.65
C PHE A 455 -30.41 -30.43 -26.91
N TYR A 456 -29.19 -29.89 -26.90
CA TYR A 456 -28.61 -29.22 -28.07
C TYR A 456 -28.53 -30.14 -29.30
N PHE A 457 -28.24 -31.43 -29.11
CA PHE A 457 -28.20 -32.41 -30.19
C PHE A 457 -29.56 -33.02 -30.57
N ASN A 458 -30.65 -32.61 -29.91
CA ASN A 458 -31.99 -33.20 -30.03
C ASN A 458 -32.03 -34.72 -29.76
N ASP A 459 -31.18 -35.21 -28.86
CA ASP A 459 -31.09 -36.64 -28.53
C ASP A 459 -31.58 -36.87 -27.10
N LEU A 460 -32.89 -37.04 -26.93
CA LEU A 460 -33.55 -37.33 -25.64
C LEU A 460 -34.02 -38.78 -25.51
N ASP A 461 -33.71 -39.61 -26.50
CA ASP A 461 -34.11 -41.01 -26.51
C ASP A 461 -32.95 -41.87 -25.94
N SER A 462 -32.87 -41.96 -24.62
CA SER A 462 -32.09 -42.99 -23.92
C SER A 462 -32.95 -43.72 -22.90
#